data_AF-A0A3M1K885-F1
#
_entry.id   AF-A0A3M1K885-F1
#
_cell.length_a   1.000
_cell.length_b   1.000
_cell.length_c   1.000
_cell.angle_alpha   90.00
_cell.angle_beta   90.00
_cell.angle_gamma   90.00
#
_symmetry.space_group_name_H-M   'P 1'
#
loop_
_entity.id
_entity.type
_entity.pdbx_description
1 polymer ?
#
loop_
_entity_poly.entity_id
_entity_poly.type
_entity_poly.pdbx_seq_one_letter_code
_entity_poly.pdbx_strand_id
1 'polypeptide(L)'
;MGIAGLFIAMTAEHAFASERGYGSKPAKPSRAIANLVGNRKVVVVVPPSPHAVRDESNGRWLYGWRVCALVGGDARLGYFLMRGNKVIKEVVGDTDPDNPATRSAYDRCGHPELPNTLTASNHHQPDSADKKKIID
;
A
#
# COMPACT_ATOMS: atom_id res chain seq x y z
N MET A 1 -42.77 23.19 -6.72
CA MET A 1 -41.70 22.61 -7.57
C MET A 1 -40.39 22.76 -6.81
N GLY A 2 -39.95 21.71 -6.11
CA GLY A 2 -38.72 21.73 -5.31
C GLY A 2 -37.56 21.19 -6.13
N ILE A 3 -36.56 22.04 -6.40
CA ILE A 3 -35.28 21.60 -6.95
C ILE A 3 -34.52 21.01 -5.76
N ALA A 4 -34.53 19.68 -5.62
CA ALA A 4 -33.71 19.00 -4.64
C ALA A 4 -32.24 19.17 -5.08
N GLY A 5 -31.60 20.21 -4.56
CA GLY A 5 -30.17 20.43 -4.67
C GLY A 5 -29.44 19.30 -3.96
N LEU A 6 -28.95 18.34 -4.72
CA LEU A 6 -28.06 17.30 -4.26
C LEU A 6 -26.72 17.96 -3.88
N PHE A 7 -26.61 18.43 -2.64
CA PHE A 7 -25.33 18.85 -2.07
C PHE A 7 -24.47 17.59 -1.93
N ILE A 8 -23.62 17.34 -2.92
CA ILE A 8 -22.52 16.39 -2.79
C ILE A 8 -21.62 16.98 -1.71
N ALA A 9 -21.69 16.42 -0.51
CA ALA A 9 -20.74 16.67 0.56
C ALA A 9 -19.36 16.20 0.08
N MET A 10 -18.65 17.06 -0.67
CA MET A 10 -17.24 16.91 -0.90
C MET A 10 -16.56 17.05 0.45
N THR A 11 -16.21 15.92 1.05
CA THR A 11 -15.41 15.89 2.28
C THR A 11 -14.17 16.77 2.07
N ALA A 12 -13.80 17.61 3.04
CA ALA A 12 -12.69 18.57 2.93
C ALA A 12 -11.38 17.95 2.40
N GLU A 13 -11.15 16.65 2.65
CA GLU A 13 -10.03 15.87 2.12
C GLU A 13 -9.98 15.81 0.57
N HIS A 14 -11.15 15.75 -0.09
CA HIS A 14 -11.25 15.73 -1.55
C HIS A 14 -10.96 17.11 -2.16
N ALA A 15 -11.43 18.18 -1.55
CA ALA A 15 -11.16 19.55 -2.00
C ALA A 15 -9.66 19.88 -1.88
N PHE A 16 -9.05 19.58 -0.73
CA PHE A 16 -7.63 19.83 -0.48
C PHE A 16 -6.69 18.99 -1.37
N ALA A 17 -7.06 17.73 -1.65
CA ALA A 17 -6.31 16.86 -2.55
C ALA A 17 -6.40 17.31 -4.02
N SER A 18 -7.57 17.80 -4.44
CA SER A 18 -7.76 18.29 -5.81
C SER A 18 -6.99 19.59 -6.07
N GLU A 19 -6.96 20.53 -5.11
CA GLU A 19 -6.21 21.80 -5.24
C GLU A 19 -4.70 21.62 -5.32
N ARG A 20 -4.14 20.63 -4.60
CA ARG A 20 -2.70 20.35 -4.62
C ARG A 20 -2.25 19.41 -5.75
N GLY A 21 -3.15 19.06 -6.69
CA GLY A 21 -2.81 18.24 -7.85
C GLY A 21 -2.73 16.73 -7.59
N TYR A 22 -3.22 16.25 -6.44
CA TYR A 22 -3.29 14.80 -6.13
C TYR A 22 -4.39 14.08 -6.93
N GLY A 23 -5.31 14.83 -7.55
CA GLY A 23 -6.45 14.30 -8.31
C GLY A 23 -7.44 13.52 -7.46
N SER A 24 -8.41 12.87 -8.11
CA SER A 24 -9.47 12.11 -7.41
C SER A 24 -8.92 10.92 -6.63
N LYS A 25 -9.50 10.64 -5.46
CA LYS A 25 -9.22 9.44 -4.68
C LYS A 25 -9.60 8.18 -5.47
N PRO A 26 -8.78 7.12 -5.49
CA PRO A 26 -9.15 5.85 -6.12
C PRO A 26 -10.40 5.28 -5.45
N ALA A 27 -11.44 5.03 -6.25
CA ALA A 27 -12.71 4.46 -5.75
C ALA A 27 -12.61 2.95 -5.51
N LYS A 28 -11.85 2.23 -6.35
CA LYS A 28 -11.64 0.78 -6.26
C LYS A 28 -10.16 0.43 -6.48
N PRO A 29 -9.27 0.80 -5.53
CA PRO A 29 -7.83 0.63 -5.68
C PRO A 29 -7.42 -0.82 -5.95
N SER A 30 -8.03 -1.79 -5.25
CA SER A 30 -7.76 -3.22 -5.44
C SER A 30 -8.01 -3.69 -6.87
N ARG A 31 -9.11 -3.23 -7.51
CA ARG A 31 -9.44 -3.60 -8.90
C ARG A 31 -8.46 -2.99 -9.89
N ALA A 32 -8.09 -1.72 -9.70
CA ALA A 32 -7.13 -1.04 -10.57
C ALA A 32 -5.75 -1.71 -10.50
N ILE A 33 -5.28 -2.05 -9.29
CA ILE A 33 -4.02 -2.77 -9.09
C ILE A 33 -4.12 -4.18 -9.66
N ALA A 34 -5.22 -4.90 -9.44
CA ALA A 34 -5.41 -6.24 -10.00
C ALA A 34 -5.28 -6.24 -11.52
N ASN A 35 -5.92 -5.28 -12.21
CA ASN A 35 -5.79 -5.14 -13.67
C ASN A 35 -4.34 -4.89 -14.11
N LEU A 36 -3.57 -4.12 -13.35
CA LEU A 36 -2.17 -3.80 -13.66
C LEU A 36 -1.25 -5.02 -13.53
N VAL A 37 -1.45 -5.81 -12.48
CA VAL A 37 -0.58 -6.95 -12.13
C VAL A 37 -1.05 -8.29 -12.71
N GLY A 38 -1.88 -8.26 -13.76
CA GLY A 38 -2.33 -9.45 -14.49
C GLY A 38 -3.49 -10.20 -13.82
N ASN A 39 -4.46 -9.50 -13.28
CA ASN A 39 -5.66 -10.02 -12.59
C ASN A 39 -5.36 -10.95 -11.40
N ARG A 40 -4.23 -10.74 -10.72
CA ARG A 40 -3.93 -11.46 -9.48
C ARG A 40 -4.83 -10.97 -8.34
N LYS A 41 -4.97 -11.79 -7.29
CA LYS A 41 -5.60 -11.38 -6.04
C LYS A 41 -4.83 -10.20 -5.43
N VAL A 42 -5.55 -9.16 -5.05
CA VAL A 42 -4.99 -7.95 -4.42
C VAL A 42 -5.72 -7.67 -3.12
N VAL A 43 -4.96 -7.49 -2.04
CA VAL A 43 -5.47 -7.10 -0.72
C VAL A 43 -4.84 -5.77 -0.33
N VAL A 44 -5.65 -4.71 -0.24
CA VAL A 44 -5.17 -3.39 0.19
C VAL A 44 -4.91 -3.43 1.69
N VAL A 45 -3.69 -3.11 2.10
CA VAL A 45 -3.24 -3.06 3.51
C VAL A 45 -3.08 -1.64 4.03
N VAL A 46 -2.76 -0.68 3.16
CA VAL A 46 -2.80 0.75 3.48
C VAL A 46 -3.81 1.43 2.56
N PRO A 47 -4.89 2.01 3.12
CA PRO A 47 -5.91 2.68 2.31
C PRO A 47 -5.37 3.92 1.62
N PRO A 48 -6.04 4.41 0.57
CA PRO A 48 -5.59 5.58 -0.18
C PRO A 48 -5.44 6.82 0.71
N SER A 49 -4.21 7.35 0.80
CA SER A 49 -3.89 8.59 1.51
C SER A 49 -3.10 9.57 0.62
N PRO A 50 -3.30 10.90 0.71
CA PRO A 50 -2.52 11.86 -0.07
C PRO A 50 -1.02 11.68 0.15
N HIS A 51 -0.24 11.65 -0.93
CA HIS A 51 1.19 11.40 -0.85
C HIS A 51 1.91 11.95 -2.08
N ALA A 52 3.14 12.42 -1.87
CA ALA A 52 3.99 12.96 -2.91
C ALA A 52 5.33 12.22 -2.90
N VAL A 53 5.80 11.82 -4.07
CA VAL A 53 7.12 11.19 -4.23
C VAL A 53 7.86 11.88 -5.34
N ARG A 54 9.18 11.99 -5.16
CA ARG A 54 10.05 12.42 -6.23
C ARG A 54 10.28 11.25 -7.19
N ASP A 55 10.14 11.52 -8.47
CA ASP A 55 10.57 10.62 -9.54
C ASP A 55 12.08 10.75 -9.69
N GLU A 56 12.80 9.64 -9.55
CA GLU A 56 14.26 9.62 -9.60
C GLU A 56 14.79 9.75 -11.03
N SER A 57 13.98 9.41 -12.04
CA SER A 57 14.39 9.47 -13.44
C SER A 57 14.48 10.89 -13.98
N ASN A 58 13.59 11.78 -13.53
CA ASN A 58 13.47 13.14 -14.07
C ASN A 58 13.43 14.23 -12.97
N GLY A 59 13.53 13.84 -11.70
CA GLY A 59 13.54 14.75 -10.56
C GLY A 59 12.20 15.43 -10.26
N ARG A 60 11.12 15.13 -11.01
CA ARG A 60 9.81 15.75 -10.85
C ARG A 60 9.04 15.15 -9.69
N TRP A 61 8.22 15.98 -9.05
CA TRP A 61 7.30 15.51 -8.02
C TRP A 61 6.05 14.89 -8.64
N LEU A 62 5.72 13.68 -8.19
CA LEU A 62 4.47 13.00 -8.49
C LEU A 62 3.56 13.11 -7.28
N TYR A 63 2.40 13.71 -7.47
CA TYR A 63 1.35 13.84 -6.47
C TYR A 63 0.24 12.83 -6.77
N GLY A 64 -0.20 12.09 -5.75
CA GLY A 64 -1.33 11.17 -5.84
C GLY A 64 -1.73 10.55 -4.50
N TRP A 65 -2.41 9.43 -4.57
CA TRP A 65 -2.89 8.67 -3.42
C TRP A 65 -2.02 7.44 -3.24
N ARG A 66 -1.29 7.39 -2.13
CA ARG A 66 -0.54 6.19 -1.73
C ARG A 66 -1.53 5.10 -1.36
N VAL A 67 -1.37 3.95 -1.99
CA VAL A 67 -2.06 2.70 -1.68
C VAL A 67 -0.99 1.63 -1.52
N CYS A 68 -1.06 0.84 -0.45
CA CYS A 68 -0.23 -0.34 -0.32
C CYS A 68 -1.09 -1.58 -0.35
N ALA A 69 -0.65 -2.60 -1.08
CA ALA A 69 -1.41 -3.82 -1.25
C ALA A 69 -0.50 -5.04 -1.36
N LEU A 70 -0.99 -6.17 -0.89
CA LEU A 70 -0.40 -7.49 -1.10
C LEU A 70 -0.91 -8.03 -2.43
N VAL A 71 0.00 -8.53 -3.27
CA VAL A 71 -0.28 -8.96 -4.65
C VAL A 71 0.07 -10.43 -4.86
N GLY A 72 -0.90 -11.20 -5.34
CA GLY A 72 -0.73 -12.62 -5.68
C GLY A 72 -0.88 -13.58 -4.48
N GLY A 73 -0.62 -14.86 -4.73
CA GLY A 73 -0.68 -15.91 -3.70
C GLY A 73 0.44 -15.79 -2.66
N ASP A 74 1.61 -15.33 -3.09
CA ASP A 74 2.80 -15.15 -2.24
C ASP A 74 2.78 -13.83 -1.46
N ALA A 75 1.68 -13.07 -1.59
CA ALA A 75 1.43 -11.82 -0.88
C ALA A 75 2.59 -10.81 -0.89
N ARG A 76 3.15 -10.59 -2.08
CA ARG A 76 4.22 -9.59 -2.26
C ARG A 76 3.68 -8.19 -1.99
N LEU A 77 4.35 -7.44 -1.11
CA LEU A 77 3.97 -6.07 -0.80
C LEU A 77 4.27 -5.16 -1.99
N GLY A 78 3.27 -4.39 -2.39
CA GLY A 78 3.39 -3.37 -3.42
C GLY A 78 2.98 -2.00 -2.91
N TYR A 79 3.80 -1.01 -3.23
CA TYR A 79 3.47 0.41 -3.16
C TYR A 79 2.91 0.88 -4.49
N PHE A 80 1.80 1.61 -4.45
CA PHE A 80 1.16 2.21 -5.61
C PHE A 80 0.82 3.66 -5.32
N LEU A 81 1.26 4.57 -6.20
CA LEU A 81 0.77 5.93 -6.23
C LEU A 81 -0.30 6.04 -7.30
N MET A 82 -1.49 6.45 -6.92
CA MET A 82 -2.67 6.47 -7.79
C MET A 82 -3.24 7.87 -7.99
N ARG A 83 -3.79 8.13 -9.17
CA ARG A 83 -4.63 9.29 -9.48
C ARG A 83 -5.93 8.81 -10.10
N GLY A 84 -7.03 8.91 -9.37
CA GLY A 84 -8.24 8.15 -9.68
C GLY A 84 -7.93 6.65 -9.74
N ASN A 85 -8.36 5.97 -10.81
CA ASN A 85 -8.06 4.54 -11.00
C ASN A 85 -6.77 4.29 -11.80
N LYS A 86 -5.96 5.32 -12.09
CA LYS A 86 -4.70 5.18 -12.81
C LYS A 86 -3.54 5.07 -11.81
N VAL A 87 -2.70 4.05 -11.97
CA VAL A 87 -1.41 3.95 -11.27
C VAL A 87 -0.40 4.82 -12.03
N ILE A 88 0.25 5.73 -11.31
CA ILE A 88 1.24 6.66 -11.86
C ILE A 88 2.67 6.36 -11.39
N LYS A 89 2.82 5.57 -10.33
CA LYS A 89 4.08 4.97 -9.90
C LYS A 89 3.76 3.68 -9.15
N GLU A 90 4.57 2.66 -9.36
CA GLU A 90 4.47 1.39 -8.64
C GLU A 90 5.85 0.90 -8.23
N VAL A 91 5.88 0.19 -7.11
CA VAL A 91 7.00 -0.63 -6.67
C VAL A 91 6.39 -1.89 -6.10
N VAL A 92 6.55 -3.01 -6.81
CA VAL A 92 6.11 -4.32 -6.33
C VAL A 92 7.34 -5.06 -5.85
N GLY A 93 7.35 -5.38 -4.56
CA GLY A 93 8.41 -6.18 -3.96
C GLY A 93 8.45 -7.59 -4.53
N ASP A 94 9.55 -8.28 -4.27
CA ASP A 94 9.68 -9.70 -4.54
C ASP A 94 9.33 -10.53 -3.30
N THR A 95 9.42 -11.84 -3.43
CA THR A 95 9.39 -12.80 -2.32
C THR A 95 10.63 -12.73 -1.45
N ASP A 96 11.77 -12.31 -2.02
CA ASP A 96 13.01 -12.11 -1.28
C ASP A 96 12.97 -10.81 -0.45
N PRO A 97 13.10 -10.87 0.88
CA PRO A 97 13.11 -9.70 1.76
C PRO A 97 14.35 -8.79 1.58
N ASP A 98 15.46 -9.34 1.08
CA ASP A 98 16.69 -8.59 0.85
C ASP A 98 16.71 -7.88 -0.50
N ASN A 99 15.74 -8.19 -1.36
CA ASN A 99 15.58 -7.52 -2.64
C ASN A 99 15.33 -6.00 -2.44
N PRO A 100 16.07 -5.13 -3.16
CA PRO A 100 15.90 -3.68 -3.06
C PRO A 100 14.47 -3.19 -3.34
N ALA A 101 13.72 -3.86 -4.23
CA ALA A 101 12.34 -3.52 -4.52
C ALA A 101 11.42 -3.83 -3.33
N THR A 102 11.67 -4.94 -2.63
CA THR A 102 10.94 -5.31 -1.41
C THR A 102 11.17 -4.28 -0.33
N ARG A 103 12.43 -3.95 -0.02
CA ARG A 103 12.78 -2.91 0.96
C ARG A 103 12.16 -1.56 0.60
N SER A 104 12.27 -1.13 -0.66
CA SER A 104 11.66 0.12 -1.12
C SER A 104 10.13 0.13 -0.99
N ALA A 105 9.45 -0.99 -1.23
CA ALA A 105 8.01 -1.10 -1.02
C ALA A 105 7.66 -0.94 0.48
N TYR A 106 8.39 -1.59 1.39
CA TYR A 106 8.20 -1.44 2.84
C TYR A 106 8.40 0.00 3.30
N ASP A 107 9.50 0.65 2.88
CA ASP A 107 9.81 2.02 3.25
C ASP A 107 8.72 2.99 2.79
N ARG A 108 8.26 2.86 1.54
CA ARG A 108 7.23 3.72 0.97
C ARG A 108 5.85 3.47 1.57
N CYS A 109 5.59 2.25 2.04
CA CYS A 109 4.38 1.90 2.76
C CYS A 109 4.43 2.29 4.24
N GLY A 110 5.61 2.62 4.77
CA GLY A 110 5.80 3.03 6.16
C GLY A 110 5.69 1.86 7.14
N HIS A 111 6.20 0.68 6.77
CA HIS A 111 6.09 -0.56 7.56
C HIS A 111 4.65 -0.84 8.03
N PRO A 112 3.70 -1.10 7.12
CA PRO A 112 2.39 -1.54 7.54
C PRO A 112 2.54 -2.82 8.36
N GLU A 113 1.89 -2.90 9.53
CA GLU A 113 1.73 -4.16 10.23
C GLU A 113 1.13 -5.14 9.22
N LEU A 114 1.93 -6.12 8.78
CA LEU A 114 1.46 -7.12 7.85
C LEU A 114 0.30 -7.84 8.54
N PRO A 115 -0.84 -8.06 7.85
CA PRO A 115 -1.89 -8.87 8.44
C PRO A 115 -1.29 -10.22 8.85
N ASN A 116 -1.48 -10.59 10.13
CA ASN A 116 -0.96 -11.80 10.80
C ASN A 116 -1.29 -13.13 10.10
N THR A 117 -1.91 -13.11 8.93
CA THR A 117 -2.23 -14.27 8.10
C THR A 117 -1.08 -14.72 7.20
N LEU A 118 0.05 -14.00 7.14
CA LEU A 118 1.26 -14.43 6.41
C LEU A 118 2.37 -15.02 7.30
N THR A 119 2.28 -14.86 8.61
CA THR A 119 3.25 -15.41 9.57
C THR A 119 2.98 -16.88 9.95
N ALA A 120 1.89 -17.47 9.47
CA ALA A 120 1.50 -18.85 9.81
C ALA A 120 2.22 -19.96 9.00
N SER A 121 3.35 -19.70 8.35
CA SER A 121 4.12 -20.75 7.65
C SER A 121 5.58 -20.88 8.06
N ASN A 122 6.05 -20.18 9.09
CA ASN A 122 7.35 -20.47 9.70
C ASN A 122 7.26 -20.52 11.23
N HIS A 123 6.40 -21.40 11.76
CA HIS A 123 6.68 -21.99 13.07
C HIS A 123 7.86 -22.96 12.90
N HIS A 124 9.07 -22.41 12.85
CA HIS A 124 10.25 -23.14 13.34
C HIS A 124 10.57 -22.53 14.70
N GLN A 125 9.95 -23.12 15.70
CA GLN A 125 10.23 -22.87 17.11
C GLN A 125 11.52 -23.61 17.40
N PRO A 126 12.68 -22.94 17.64
CA PRO A 126 13.79 -23.66 18.24
C PRO A 126 13.36 -24.05 19.66
N ASP A 127 13.45 -25.35 19.89
CA ASP A 127 13.19 -26.03 21.14
C ASP A 127 13.89 -25.38 22.33
N SER A 128 13.25 -25.59 23.48
CA SER A 128 13.64 -25.09 24.79
C SER A 128 15.02 -25.59 25.23
N ALA A 129 15.96 -24.66 25.43
CA ALA A 129 17.08 -24.76 26.38
C ALA A 129 17.48 -23.31 26.71
N ASP A 130 17.54 -22.81 27.93
CA ASP A 130 18.17 -23.41 29.08
C ASP A 130 17.60 -22.76 30.37
N LYS A 131 16.86 -23.53 31.17
CA LYS A 131 16.64 -23.22 32.58
C LYS A 131 17.69 -23.99 33.36
N LYS A 132 18.76 -23.33 33.80
CA LYS A 132 19.50 -23.80 34.98
C LYS A 132 19.79 -22.67 35.98
N LYS A 133 18.73 -22.45 36.76
CA LYS A 133 18.68 -22.18 38.20
C LYS A 133 20.07 -22.13 38.90
N ILE A 134 20.42 -20.93 39.36
CA ILE A 134 21.26 -20.68 40.54
C ILE A 134 20.58 -21.35 41.75
N ILE A 135 21.32 -22.16 42.52
CA ILE A 135 21.30 -22.42 43.99
C ILE A 135 22.10 -23.72 44.21
N ASP A 136 23.35 -23.62 44.66
CA ASP A 136 23.79 -23.92 46.04
C ASP A 136 25.16 -23.25 46.26
#